data_AF-A0A7W1NEB4-F1
#
_entry.id   AF-A0A7W1NEB4-F1
#
_cell.length_a   1.000
_cell.length_b   1.000
_cell.length_c   1.000
_cell.angle_alpha   90.00
_cell.angle_beta   90.00
_cell.angle_gamma   90.00
#
_symmetry.space_group_name_H-M   'P 1'
#
loop_
_entity.id
_entity.type
_entity.pdbx_description
1 polymer ?
#
loop_
_entity_poly.entity_id
_entity_poly.type
_entity_poly.pdbx_seq_one_letter_code
_entity_poly.pdbx_strand_id
1 'polypeptide(L)'
;MLGLARGDAGVVMDDAALAVLAARLNATQDDRVTVADAHKVPGTERAPIGGFVIVAALFALLVGPVNLWWVRRRDARHLFLVTTPLLSLATCAGLLTYNLIAEGVALRRSARQIAVVDQPQGRAAVWTAATYFGGFAGGDITLDPEAKLLPFEPGRGDRYNYRYQQQRDNAAYGLDWSDGQIATGGWIPARVNRHLAYAELRPLGDRLIVTRDGAGWNATNGFTSTMTELRWRDAQGRWWGCDDALAPGARGALTLQAPYFTWMEPAGEVLQQVRADAGAAAMRACAAAAARAYAASAMLSGALTPLPGPTAEDAQPVTTLLLTIAPPE
;
A
#
# COMPACT_ATOMS: atom_id res chain seq x y z
N MET A 1 -7.53 6.84 -25.79
CA MET A 1 -7.54 6.22 -27.13
C MET A 1 -6.10 5.90 -27.46
N LEU A 2 -5.65 4.66 -27.20
CA LEU A 2 -4.29 4.24 -27.55
C LEU A 2 -4.34 3.69 -28.98
N GLY A 3 -3.72 4.39 -29.92
CA GLY A 3 -3.59 3.94 -31.31
C GLY A 3 -2.56 2.82 -31.41
N LEU A 4 -3.03 1.58 -31.49
CA LEU A 4 -2.19 0.47 -31.93
C LEU A 4 -2.07 0.55 -33.45
N ALA A 5 -0.87 0.94 -33.91
CA ALA A 5 -0.51 0.89 -35.31
C ALA A 5 -0.63 -0.54 -35.83
N ARG A 6 -1.41 -0.69 -36.90
CA ARG A 6 -1.67 -1.96 -37.59
C ARG A 6 -0.40 -2.35 -38.34
N GLY A 7 0.42 -3.20 -37.71
CA GLY A 7 1.56 -3.84 -38.37
C GLY A 7 1.11 -5.02 -39.23
N ASP A 8 1.58 -5.07 -40.47
CA ASP A 8 1.24 -6.03 -41.53
C ASP A 8 1.74 -7.47 -41.29
N ALA A 9 1.31 -8.08 -40.20
CA ALA A 9 1.37 -9.53 -40.01
C ALA A 9 -0.02 -10.00 -39.59
N GLY A 10 -0.79 -10.50 -40.56
CA GLY A 10 -2.18 -10.93 -40.36
C GLY A 10 -2.29 -12.15 -39.46
N VAL A 11 -2.22 -11.95 -38.15
CA VAL A 11 -2.80 -12.88 -37.17
C VAL A 11 -4.31 -12.67 -37.23
N VAL A 12 -4.99 -13.47 -38.05
CA VAL A 12 -6.45 -13.55 -38.03
C VAL A 12 -6.83 -14.25 -36.73
N MET A 13 -7.06 -13.47 -35.67
CA MET A 13 -7.71 -13.98 -34.46
C MET A 13 -9.17 -14.30 -34.80
N ASP A 14 -9.63 -15.49 -34.43
CA ASP A 14 -11.06 -15.82 -34.52
C ASP A 14 -11.89 -14.95 -33.55
N ASP A 15 -13.20 -14.88 -33.78
CA ASP A 15 -14.12 -14.06 -32.97
C ASP A 15 -14.14 -14.46 -31.49
N ALA A 16 -13.85 -15.72 -31.17
CA ALA A 16 -13.80 -16.21 -29.79
C ALA A 16 -12.53 -15.71 -29.07
N ALA A 17 -11.39 -15.73 -29.74
CA ALA A 17 -10.12 -15.20 -29.27
C ALA A 17 -10.20 -13.68 -29.12
N LEU A 18 -10.89 -12.99 -30.05
CA LEU A 18 -11.15 -11.56 -29.95
C LEU A 18 -12.03 -11.24 -28.73
N ALA A 19 -13.09 -12.03 -28.49
CA ALA A 19 -13.95 -11.87 -27.32
C ALA A 19 -13.20 -12.13 -26.00
N VAL A 20 -12.33 -13.14 -25.96
CA VAL A 20 -11.48 -13.43 -24.79
C VAL A 20 -10.47 -12.30 -24.56
N LEU A 21 -9.82 -11.79 -25.62
CA LEU A 21 -8.90 -10.67 -25.51
C LEU A 21 -9.63 -9.39 -25.05
N ALA A 22 -10.80 -9.09 -25.62
CA ALA A 22 -11.61 -7.95 -25.21
C ALA A 22 -12.05 -8.07 -23.75
N ALA A 23 -12.47 -9.25 -23.31
CA ALA A 23 -12.80 -9.52 -21.91
C ALA A 23 -11.59 -9.33 -21.00
N ARG A 24 -10.39 -9.80 -21.40
CA ARG A 24 -9.14 -9.61 -20.65
C ARG A 24 -8.76 -8.13 -20.56
N LEU A 25 -8.79 -7.40 -21.68
CA LEU A 25 -8.51 -5.97 -21.73
C LEU A 25 -9.48 -5.17 -20.86
N ASN A 26 -10.78 -5.46 -20.94
CA ASN A 26 -11.79 -4.85 -20.08
C ASN A 26 -11.53 -5.18 -18.60
N ALA A 27 -11.14 -6.42 -18.28
CA ALA A 27 -10.81 -6.82 -16.92
C ALA A 27 -9.54 -6.14 -16.38
N THR A 28 -8.59 -5.78 -17.25
CA THR A 28 -7.42 -4.97 -16.92
C THR A 28 -7.78 -3.49 -16.74
N GLN A 29 -8.72 -2.96 -17.53
CA GLN A 29 -9.24 -1.60 -17.39
C GLN A 29 -10.12 -1.42 -16.15
N ASP A 30 -10.84 -2.46 -15.73
CA ASP A 30 -11.64 -2.51 -14.50
C ASP A 30 -10.78 -2.70 -13.24
N ASP A 31 -9.46 -2.83 -13.39
CA ASP A 31 -8.50 -2.86 -12.27
C ASP A 31 -8.29 -1.48 -11.63
N ARG A 32 -9.25 -0.56 -11.81
CA ARG A 32 -9.32 0.70 -11.08
C ARG A 32 -9.56 0.37 -9.63
N VAL A 33 -8.56 0.63 -8.81
CA VAL A 33 -8.72 0.48 -7.37
C VAL A 33 -9.51 1.68 -6.85
N THR A 34 -10.80 1.46 -6.62
CA THR A 34 -11.68 2.45 -5.98
C THR A 34 -11.44 2.41 -4.49
N VAL A 35 -11.01 3.54 -3.92
CA VAL A 35 -10.81 3.70 -2.48
C VAL A 35 -12.08 3.31 -1.70
N ALA A 36 -11.97 2.27 -0.89
CA ALA A 36 -12.76 2.15 0.33
C ALA A 36 -11.90 2.76 1.44
N ASP A 37 -12.24 3.98 1.89
CA ASP A 37 -11.63 4.74 3.02
C ASP A 37 -10.22 4.29 3.43
N ALA A 38 -9.32 4.23 2.44
CA ALA A 38 -8.17 3.36 2.47
C ALA A 38 -7.23 3.72 3.61
N HIS A 39 -6.74 2.68 4.29
CA HIS A 39 -5.73 2.65 5.33
C HIS A 39 -4.76 3.86 5.28
N LYS A 40 -5.16 4.97 5.89
CA LYS A 40 -4.35 6.20 5.96
C LYS A 40 -3.19 5.95 6.88
N VAL A 41 -2.08 6.65 6.65
CA VAL A 41 -0.98 6.62 7.62
C VAL A 41 -1.51 7.17 8.95
N PRO A 42 -1.49 6.38 10.04
CA PRO A 42 -2.04 6.82 11.32
C PRO A 42 -1.44 8.16 11.78
N GLY A 43 -2.29 9.03 12.32
CA GLY A 43 -1.86 10.36 12.81
C GLY A 43 -1.73 11.44 11.73
N THR A 44 -2.00 11.13 10.46
CA THR A 44 -1.99 12.12 9.36
C THR A 44 -3.39 12.60 8.95
N GLU A 45 -4.41 12.11 9.65
CA GLU A 45 -5.82 12.31 9.28
C GLU A 45 -6.35 13.72 9.59
N ARG A 46 -5.67 14.48 10.43
CA ARG A 46 -6.06 15.83 10.84
C ARG A 46 -4.85 16.75 10.76
N ALA A 47 -5.00 17.88 10.08
CA ALA A 47 -4.01 18.95 10.15
C ALA A 47 -3.83 19.36 11.63
N PRO A 48 -2.58 19.51 12.13
CA PRO A 48 -2.31 19.88 13.52
C PRO A 48 -2.63 21.37 13.76
N ILE A 49 -3.92 21.71 13.73
CA ILE A 49 -4.43 23.09 13.88
C ILE A 49 -3.95 23.68 15.22
N GLY A 50 -3.89 22.88 16.28
CA GLY A 50 -3.47 23.32 17.61
C GLY A 50 -2.05 23.87 17.67
N GLY A 51 -1.09 23.17 17.06
CA GLY A 51 0.31 23.60 17.02
C GLY A 51 0.49 24.93 16.28
N PHE A 52 -0.17 25.05 15.12
CA PHE A 52 -0.15 26.29 14.33
C PHE A 52 -0.74 27.47 15.10
N VAL A 53 -1.88 27.27 15.78
CA VAL A 53 -2.54 28.32 16.58
C VAL A 53 -1.65 28.77 17.74
N ILE A 54 -0.98 27.85 18.43
CA ILE A 54 -0.06 28.18 19.53
C ILE A 54 1.10 29.03 19.02
N VAL A 55 1.75 28.63 17.91
CA VAL A 55 2.88 29.40 17.38
C VAL A 55 2.43 30.75 16.82
N ALA A 56 1.28 30.81 16.15
CA ALA A 56 0.70 32.06 15.67
C ALA A 56 0.32 33.01 16.83
N ALA A 57 -0.21 32.48 17.92
CA ALA A 57 -0.52 33.27 19.13
C ALA A 57 0.76 33.78 19.80
N LEU A 58 1.79 32.94 19.91
CA LEU A 58 3.09 33.31 20.49
C LEU A 58 3.78 34.37 19.63
N PHE A 59 3.69 34.26 18.29
CA PHE A 59 4.14 35.29 17.36
C PHE A 59 3.43 36.62 17.56
N ALA A 60 2.10 36.61 17.61
CA ALA A 60 1.30 37.82 17.79
C ALA A 60 1.63 38.52 19.12
N LEU A 61 1.90 37.75 20.17
CA LEU A 61 2.28 38.26 21.49
C LEU A 61 3.71 38.83 21.49
N LEU A 62 4.65 38.20 20.79
CA LEU A 62 6.03 38.69 20.65
C LEU A 62 6.11 39.98 19.82
N VAL A 63 5.45 40.03 18.66
CA VAL A 63 5.50 41.19 17.76
C VAL A 63 4.64 42.34 18.25
N GLY A 64 3.50 42.06 18.87
CA GLY A 64 2.62 43.08 19.40
C GLY A 64 3.11 43.61 20.75
N PRO A 65 2.58 43.11 21.87
CA PRO A 65 2.80 43.69 23.19
C PRO A 65 4.27 43.70 23.62
N VAL A 66 5.03 42.64 23.34
CA VAL A 66 6.43 42.52 23.82
C VAL A 66 7.36 43.49 23.09
N ASN A 67 7.32 43.53 21.76
CA ASN A 67 8.16 44.46 20.98
C ASN A 67 7.78 45.93 21.26
N LEU A 68 6.48 46.26 21.30
CA LEU A 68 6.00 47.61 21.62
C LEU A 68 6.46 48.06 23.01
N TRP A 69 6.36 47.19 24.01
CA TRP A 69 6.83 47.49 25.37
C TRP A 69 8.34 47.69 25.43
N TRP A 70 9.12 46.83 24.75
CA TRP A 70 10.58 46.89 24.73
C TRP A 70 11.13 48.15 24.04
N VAL A 71 10.53 48.55 22.91
CA VAL A 71 10.92 49.77 22.19
C VAL A 71 10.49 51.02 22.96
N ARG A 72 9.27 51.05 23.53
CA ARG A 72 8.81 52.15 24.38
C ARG A 72 9.73 52.40 25.56
N ARG A 73 10.27 51.34 26.16
CA ARG A 73 11.17 51.45 27.31
C ARG A 73 12.55 52.04 26.97
N ARG A 74 12.97 52.01 25.69
CA ARG A 74 14.28 52.52 25.23
C ARG A 74 14.21 53.86 24.48
N ASP A 75 13.03 54.42 24.28
CA ASP A 75 12.75 55.67 23.53
C ASP A 75 13.39 55.75 22.13
N ALA A 76 13.83 54.61 21.60
CA ALA A 76 14.59 54.50 20.37
C ALA A 76 13.65 54.11 19.22
N ARG A 77 12.85 55.08 18.77
CA ARG A 77 11.83 54.90 17.72
C ARG A 77 12.39 54.35 16.41
N HIS A 78 13.67 54.61 16.11
CA HIS A 78 14.35 54.09 14.92
C HIS A 78 14.58 52.57 14.98
N LEU A 79 14.64 51.96 16.19
CA LEU A 79 14.81 50.51 16.33
C LEU A 79 13.61 49.73 15.78
N PHE A 80 12.42 50.34 15.67
CA PHE A 80 11.26 49.69 15.06
C PHE A 80 11.52 49.21 13.63
N LEU A 81 12.34 49.95 12.87
CA LEU A 81 12.69 49.63 11.49
C LEU A 81 13.53 48.36 11.38
N VAL A 82 14.21 47.96 12.46
CA VAL A 82 15.10 46.79 12.50
C VAL A 82 14.47 45.65 13.30
N THR A 83 13.83 45.92 14.43
CA THR A 83 13.27 44.88 15.31
C THR A 83 12.11 44.13 14.66
N THR A 84 11.25 44.85 13.93
CA THR A 84 10.09 44.27 13.27
C THR A 84 10.48 43.21 12.22
N PRO A 85 11.36 43.53 11.24
CA PRO A 85 11.82 42.51 10.29
C PRO A 85 12.59 41.36 10.98
N LEU A 86 13.44 41.64 11.98
CA LEU A 86 14.16 40.59 12.72
C LEU A 86 13.22 39.63 13.47
N LEU A 87 12.20 40.15 14.14
CA LEU A 87 11.18 39.34 14.82
C LEU A 87 10.36 38.52 13.83
N SER A 88 10.00 39.08 12.67
CA SER A 88 9.30 38.32 11.63
C SER A 88 10.17 37.18 11.11
N LEU A 89 11.46 37.42 10.86
CA LEU A 89 12.39 36.41 10.36
C LEU A 89 12.62 35.31 11.41
N ALA A 90 12.82 35.68 12.67
CA ALA A 90 12.96 34.73 13.77
C ALA A 90 11.72 33.85 13.92
N THR A 91 10.53 34.42 13.74
CA THR A 91 9.28 33.66 13.83
C THR A 91 9.09 32.74 12.64
N CYS A 92 9.35 33.20 11.42
CA CYS A 92 9.34 32.34 10.24
C CYS A 92 10.31 31.16 10.41
N ALA A 93 11.53 31.41 10.92
CA ALA A 93 12.50 30.37 11.22
C ALA A 93 12.01 29.41 12.32
N GLY A 94 11.39 29.94 13.38
CA GLY A 94 10.79 29.15 14.45
C GLY A 94 9.64 28.25 13.98
N LEU A 95 8.74 28.80 13.16
CA LEU A 95 7.67 28.04 12.51
C LEU A 95 8.23 26.95 11.60
N LEU A 96 9.22 27.26 10.78
CA LEU A 96 9.86 26.28 9.89
C LEU A 96 10.50 25.14 10.69
N THR A 97 11.23 25.50 11.74
CA THR A 97 11.90 24.54 12.65
C THR A 97 10.88 23.67 13.38
N TYR A 98 9.81 24.28 13.90
CA TYR A 98 8.72 23.54 14.55
C TYR A 98 8.05 22.56 13.59
N ASN A 99 7.74 22.96 12.36
CA ASN A 99 7.16 22.07 11.36
C ASN A 99 8.10 20.91 11.03
N LEU A 100 9.39 21.17 10.84
CA LEU A 100 10.40 20.13 10.58
C LEU A 100 10.49 19.11 11.72
N ILE A 101 10.43 19.56 12.98
CA ILE A 101 10.50 18.69 14.16
C ILE A 101 9.19 17.93 14.36
N ALA A 102 8.04 18.59 14.24
CA ALA A 102 6.74 18.02 14.55
C ALA A 102 6.28 17.00 13.49
N GLU A 103 6.52 17.29 12.21
CA GLU A 103 6.07 16.43 11.11
C GLU A 103 7.16 15.43 10.70
N GLY A 104 8.42 15.73 11.00
CA GLY A 104 9.57 14.96 10.56
C GLY A 104 9.90 15.18 9.07
N VAL A 105 11.08 14.72 8.68
CA VAL A 105 11.54 14.72 7.29
C VAL A 105 11.31 13.35 6.63
N ALA A 106 11.11 12.32 7.45
CA ALA A 106 10.96 10.95 6.99
C ALA A 106 9.62 10.75 6.25
N LEU A 107 9.70 9.98 5.17
CA LEU A 107 8.52 9.46 4.48
C LEU A 107 7.92 8.35 5.33
N ARG A 108 6.64 8.46 5.69
CA ARG A 108 5.91 7.41 6.41
C ARG A 108 5.10 6.59 5.44
N ARG A 109 4.98 5.29 5.72
CA ARG A 109 4.24 4.33 4.90
C ARG A 109 3.30 3.49 5.76
N SER A 110 2.14 3.17 5.21
CA SER A 110 1.28 2.08 5.70
C SER A 110 1.06 1.13 4.54
N ALA A 111 1.45 -0.14 4.68
CA ALA A 111 1.42 -1.09 3.58
C ALA A 111 0.81 -2.44 3.97
N ARG A 112 0.15 -3.07 3.00
CA ARG A 112 -0.39 -4.43 3.08
C ARG A 112 -0.05 -5.18 1.81
N GLN A 113 0.26 -6.46 1.96
CA GLN A 113 0.54 -7.34 0.82
C GLN A 113 -0.52 -8.42 0.69
N ILE A 114 -0.82 -8.76 -0.56
CA ILE A 114 -1.64 -9.91 -0.93
C ILE A 114 -0.82 -10.71 -1.92
N ALA A 115 -0.62 -12.00 -1.67
CA ALA A 115 0.19 -12.85 -2.51
C ALA A 115 -0.56 -14.12 -2.88
N VAL A 116 -0.49 -14.48 -4.16
CA VAL A 116 -0.94 -15.77 -4.68
C VAL A 116 0.28 -16.54 -5.16
N VAL A 117 0.60 -17.64 -4.50
CA VAL A 117 1.78 -18.47 -4.77
C VAL A 117 1.39 -19.72 -5.54
N ASP A 118 2.07 -19.90 -6.67
CA ASP A 118 2.10 -21.13 -7.47
C ASP A 118 3.38 -21.88 -7.12
N GLN A 119 3.32 -22.71 -6.07
CA GLN A 119 4.48 -23.49 -5.61
C GLN A 119 5.02 -24.45 -6.68
N PRO A 120 4.19 -25.19 -7.46
CA PRO A 120 4.69 -26.05 -8.54
C PRO A 120 5.56 -25.31 -9.56
N GLN A 121 5.21 -24.07 -9.88
CA GLN A 121 5.98 -23.24 -10.83
C GLN A 121 7.06 -22.38 -10.16
N GLY A 122 7.13 -22.37 -8.82
CA GLY A 122 8.06 -21.53 -8.06
C GLY A 122 7.85 -20.04 -8.29
N ARG A 123 6.59 -19.59 -8.38
CA ARG A 123 6.23 -18.21 -8.71
C ARG A 123 5.17 -17.65 -7.77
N ALA A 124 5.20 -16.35 -7.57
CA ALA A 124 4.21 -15.62 -6.79
C ALA A 124 3.75 -14.36 -7.53
N ALA A 125 2.44 -14.16 -7.62
CA ALA A 125 1.87 -12.88 -7.96
C ALA A 125 1.60 -12.10 -6.67
N VAL A 126 2.23 -10.94 -6.53
CA VAL A 126 2.19 -10.14 -5.30
C VAL A 126 1.60 -8.77 -5.62
N TRP A 127 0.57 -8.40 -4.86
CA TRP A 127 0.00 -7.06 -4.87
C TRP A 127 0.35 -6.37 -3.57
N THR A 128 0.87 -5.14 -3.66
CA THR A 128 1.15 -4.31 -2.49
C THR A 128 0.30 -3.06 -2.55
N ALA A 129 -0.54 -2.86 -1.54
CA ALA A 129 -1.24 -1.62 -1.28
C ALA A 129 -0.37 -0.78 -0.35
N ALA A 130 0.06 0.40 -0.77
CA ALA A 130 0.89 1.27 0.07
C ALA A 130 0.38 2.71 0.07
N THR A 131 0.19 3.26 1.27
CA THR A 131 -0.12 4.67 1.51
C THR A 131 1.13 5.38 1.98
N TYR A 132 1.54 6.42 1.26
CA TYR A 132 2.69 7.25 1.57
C TYR A 132 2.25 8.62 2.08
N PHE A 133 2.95 9.13 3.09
CA PHE A 133 2.80 10.50 3.58
C PHE A 133 4.15 11.05 4.02
N GLY A 134 4.52 12.23 3.53
CA GLY A 134 5.75 12.91 3.92
C GLY A 134 5.59 14.43 3.90
N GLY A 135 6.41 15.13 4.69
CA GLY A 135 6.47 16.60 4.70
C GLY A 135 6.96 17.19 3.38
N PHE A 136 7.76 16.41 2.63
CA PHE A 136 8.27 16.71 1.29
C PHE A 136 7.70 15.75 0.25
N ALA A 137 7.80 16.12 -1.02
CA ALA A 137 7.47 15.21 -2.10
C ALA A 137 8.45 14.03 -2.10
N GLY A 138 7.95 12.84 -2.36
CA GLY A 138 8.78 11.68 -2.59
C GLY A 138 9.61 11.86 -3.86
N GLY A 139 10.77 11.21 -3.88
CA GLY A 139 11.61 11.11 -5.08
C GLY A 139 11.07 10.10 -6.09
N ASP A 140 11.91 9.77 -7.05
CA ASP A 140 11.61 8.80 -8.08
C ASP A 140 11.44 7.39 -7.51
N ILE A 141 10.60 6.59 -8.18
CA ILE A 141 10.27 5.24 -7.77
C ILE A 141 10.85 4.27 -8.79
N THR A 142 11.92 3.57 -8.42
CA THR A 142 12.42 2.45 -9.24
C THR A 142 11.50 1.25 -9.10
N LEU A 143 11.05 0.74 -10.24
CA LEU A 143 10.14 -0.40 -10.35
C LEU A 143 10.89 -1.55 -11.02
N ASP A 144 10.48 -2.78 -10.69
CA ASP A 144 10.88 -3.94 -11.48
C ASP A 144 10.32 -3.81 -12.92
N PRO A 145 11.02 -4.29 -13.96
CA PRO A 145 10.53 -4.24 -15.34
C PRO A 145 9.15 -4.88 -15.56
N GLU A 146 8.78 -5.88 -14.76
CA GLU A 146 7.46 -6.53 -14.83
C GLU A 146 6.45 -5.94 -13.83
N ALA A 147 6.85 -4.96 -13.02
CA ALA A 147 5.98 -4.34 -12.04
C ALA A 147 4.99 -3.37 -12.67
N LYS A 148 3.75 -3.45 -12.22
CA LYS A 148 2.69 -2.48 -12.52
C LYS A 148 2.54 -1.53 -11.33
N LEU A 149 2.67 -0.23 -11.59
CA LEU A 149 2.35 0.83 -10.63
C LEU A 149 1.05 1.53 -11.03
N LEU A 150 0.11 1.63 -10.09
CA LEU A 150 -1.14 2.36 -10.27
C LEU A 150 -1.32 3.40 -9.15
N PRO A 151 -1.62 4.66 -9.49
CA PRO A 151 -2.14 5.59 -8.50
C PRO A 151 -3.59 5.24 -8.20
N PHE A 152 -3.97 5.23 -6.92
CA PHE A 152 -5.39 5.11 -6.57
C PHE A 152 -6.11 6.43 -6.83
N GLU A 153 -7.33 6.34 -7.35
CA GLU A 153 -8.21 7.50 -7.43
C GLU A 153 -8.89 7.71 -6.07
N PRO A 154 -8.85 8.93 -5.49
CA PRO A 154 -9.57 9.21 -4.27
C PRO A 154 -11.06 8.92 -4.44
N GLY A 155 -11.68 8.39 -3.37
CA GLY A 155 -13.05 7.89 -3.39
C GLY A 155 -14.08 8.94 -3.80
N ARG A 156 -15.31 8.50 -4.09
CA ARG A 156 -16.39 9.37 -4.60
C ARG A 156 -16.67 10.61 -3.72
N GLY A 157 -16.38 10.54 -2.41
CA GLY A 157 -16.51 11.65 -1.46
C GLY A 157 -15.45 12.75 -1.61
N ASP A 158 -14.23 12.39 -2.00
CA ASP A 158 -13.12 13.34 -2.21
C ASP A 158 -13.17 14.03 -3.57
N ARG A 159 -14.01 13.53 -4.51
CA ARG A 159 -14.23 14.16 -5.82
C ARG A 159 -14.77 15.58 -5.75
N TYR A 160 -15.39 15.96 -4.62
CA TYR A 160 -15.92 17.30 -4.40
C TYR A 160 -14.91 18.26 -3.73
N ASN A 161 -13.70 17.79 -3.43
CA ASN A 161 -12.65 18.63 -2.88
C ASN A 161 -11.86 19.30 -4.01
N TYR A 162 -12.18 20.58 -4.30
CA TYR A 162 -11.55 21.37 -5.37
C TYR A 162 -10.01 21.35 -5.36
N ARG A 163 -9.37 21.22 -4.18
CA ARG A 163 -7.91 21.09 -4.07
C ARG A 163 -7.37 19.78 -4.64
N TYR A 164 -8.08 18.66 -4.44
CA TYR A 164 -7.66 17.37 -5.00
C TYR A 164 -7.75 17.34 -6.52
N GLN A 165 -8.76 17.99 -7.09
CA GLN A 165 -8.95 18.04 -8.53
C GLN A 165 -7.85 18.85 -9.23
N GLN A 166 -7.54 20.06 -8.73
CA GLN A 166 -6.43 20.87 -9.29
C GLN A 166 -5.07 20.19 -9.17
N GLN A 167 -4.81 19.49 -8.07
CA GLN A 167 -3.53 18.82 -7.85
C GLN A 167 -3.40 17.54 -8.69
N ARG A 168 -4.52 16.88 -9.03
CA ARG A 168 -4.58 15.76 -9.98
C ARG A 168 -4.34 16.23 -11.42
N ASP A 169 -4.94 17.35 -11.82
CA ASP A 169 -4.83 17.87 -13.19
C ASP A 169 -3.44 18.47 -13.47
N ASN A 170 -2.68 18.84 -12.43
CA ASN A 170 -1.32 19.39 -12.54
C ASN A 170 -0.18 18.42 -12.16
N ALA A 171 -0.48 17.23 -11.62
CA ALA A 171 0.56 16.26 -11.30
C ALA A 171 0.98 15.52 -12.58
N ALA A 172 2.05 15.99 -13.23
CA ALA A 172 2.69 15.25 -14.30
C ALA A 172 3.28 13.95 -13.71
N TYR A 173 2.71 12.81 -14.09
CA TYR A 173 3.31 11.50 -13.87
C TYR A 173 4.26 11.22 -15.03
N GLY A 174 5.54 11.09 -14.72
CA GLY A 174 6.55 10.63 -15.65
C GLY A 174 6.81 9.14 -15.45
N LEU A 175 7.20 8.48 -16.53
CA LEU A 175 7.72 7.12 -16.51
C LEU A 175 8.89 7.10 -17.48
N ASP A 176 10.09 6.89 -16.95
CA ASP A 176 11.32 6.73 -17.72
C ASP A 176 11.59 5.24 -17.89
N TRP A 177 11.84 4.83 -19.14
CA TRP A 177 12.16 3.47 -19.54
C TRP A 177 13.60 3.30 -20.04
N SER A 178 14.41 4.36 -19.95
CA SER A 178 15.76 4.39 -20.53
C SER A 178 16.73 3.49 -19.76
N ASP A 179 16.55 3.36 -18.45
CA ASP A 179 17.39 2.54 -17.55
C ASP A 179 16.51 1.76 -16.56
N GLY A 180 15.75 0.80 -17.10
CA GLY A 180 14.70 0.11 -16.35
C GLY A 180 13.42 0.93 -16.25
N GLN A 181 12.55 0.63 -15.30
CA GLN A 181 11.27 1.34 -15.14
C GLN A 181 11.35 2.28 -13.94
N ILE A 182 11.39 3.59 -14.19
CA ILE A 182 11.52 4.62 -13.14
C ILE A 182 10.32 5.57 -13.21
N ALA A 183 9.48 5.53 -12.19
CA ALA A 183 8.34 6.43 -12.06
C ALA A 183 8.83 7.79 -11.52
N THR A 184 8.76 8.83 -12.33
CA THR A 184 9.27 10.17 -12.03
C THR A 184 8.14 11.19 -11.85
N GLY A 185 8.41 12.29 -11.13
CA GLY A 185 7.45 13.38 -10.97
C GLY A 185 6.46 13.20 -9.82
N GLY A 186 5.19 13.55 -10.03
CA GLY A 186 4.20 13.77 -8.95
C GLY A 186 3.63 12.53 -8.27
N TRP A 187 4.34 11.40 -8.28
CA TRP A 187 3.83 10.12 -7.76
C TRP A 187 3.51 10.17 -6.28
N ILE A 188 4.35 10.81 -5.45
CA ILE A 188 4.15 11.01 -4.01
C ILE A 188 4.26 12.51 -3.69
N PRO A 189 3.15 13.27 -3.74
CA PRO A 189 3.16 14.69 -3.40
C PRO A 189 3.39 14.94 -1.91
N ALA A 190 3.94 16.12 -1.60
CA ALA A 190 4.13 16.58 -0.22
C ALA A 190 2.77 16.74 0.50
N ARG A 191 2.72 16.30 1.77
CA ARG A 191 1.61 16.55 2.72
C ARG A 191 0.25 16.02 2.27
N VAL A 192 0.23 15.00 1.42
CA VAL A 192 -1.00 14.34 0.96
C VAL A 192 -0.83 12.84 1.13
N ASN A 193 -1.84 12.19 1.70
CA ASN A 193 -1.89 10.73 1.75
C ASN A 193 -2.04 10.20 0.32
N ARG A 194 -0.98 9.57 -0.17
CA ARG A 194 -0.93 9.04 -1.52
C ARG A 194 -0.99 7.53 -1.48
N HIS A 195 -2.08 6.99 -2.01
CA HIS A 195 -2.28 5.56 -2.15
C HIS A 195 -1.74 5.08 -3.50
N LEU A 196 -0.85 4.09 -3.47
CA LEU A 196 -0.22 3.46 -4.63
C LEU A 196 -0.45 1.94 -4.56
N ALA A 197 -0.83 1.36 -5.69
CA ALA A 197 -0.94 -0.09 -5.87
C ALA A 197 0.23 -0.56 -6.73
N TYR A 198 0.92 -1.58 -6.23
CA TYR A 198 1.96 -2.29 -6.95
C TYR A 198 1.46 -3.70 -7.24
N ALA A 199 1.71 -4.21 -8.44
CA ALA A 199 1.52 -5.61 -8.76
C ALA A 199 2.78 -6.14 -9.44
N GLU A 200 3.34 -7.22 -8.91
CA GLU A 200 4.61 -7.79 -9.35
C GLU A 200 4.48 -9.32 -9.49
N LEU A 201 5.17 -9.89 -10.47
CA LEU A 201 5.40 -11.32 -10.55
C LEU A 201 6.83 -11.60 -10.06
N ARG A 202 6.99 -12.54 -9.14
CA ARG A 202 8.29 -12.86 -8.54
C ARG A 202 8.55 -14.36 -8.58
N PRO A 203 9.79 -14.81 -8.82
CA PRO A 203 10.19 -16.17 -8.46
C PRO A 203 10.15 -16.31 -6.93
N LEU A 204 9.61 -17.42 -6.44
CA LEU A 204 9.54 -17.72 -5.01
C LEU A 204 9.77 -19.21 -4.78
N GLY A 205 10.82 -19.54 -4.02
CA GLY A 205 11.15 -20.91 -3.63
C GLY A 205 10.52 -21.36 -2.32
N ASP A 206 10.08 -20.40 -1.50
CA ASP A 206 9.41 -20.65 -0.23
C ASP A 206 8.06 -21.36 -0.47
N ARG A 207 7.75 -22.32 0.39
CA ARG A 207 6.58 -23.18 0.22
C ARG A 207 5.96 -23.61 1.54
N LEU A 208 4.67 -23.87 1.51
CA LEU A 208 3.95 -24.56 2.58
C LEU A 208 4.01 -26.06 2.32
N ILE A 209 4.63 -26.81 3.21
CA ILE A 209 4.70 -28.28 3.09
C ILE A 209 3.61 -28.87 3.97
N VAL A 210 2.69 -29.63 3.37
CA VAL A 210 1.66 -30.37 4.11
C VAL A 210 2.00 -31.86 4.02
N THR A 211 2.09 -32.52 5.16
CA THR A 211 2.41 -33.95 5.25
C THR A 211 1.33 -34.67 6.01
N ARG A 212 1.09 -35.93 5.65
CA ARG A 212 0.16 -36.77 6.38
C ARG A 212 0.82 -37.32 7.64
N ASP A 213 0.12 -37.26 8.76
CA ASP A 213 0.59 -37.81 10.03
C ASP A 213 -0.51 -38.66 10.67
N GLY A 214 -0.45 -39.97 10.43
CA GLY A 214 -1.50 -40.91 10.82
C GLY A 214 -2.87 -40.57 10.21
N ALA A 215 -3.83 -40.19 11.06
CA ALA A 215 -5.17 -39.77 10.66
C ALA A 215 -5.31 -38.25 10.45
N GLY A 216 -4.30 -37.47 10.84
CA GLY A 216 -4.28 -36.02 10.73
C GLY A 216 -3.32 -35.51 9.66
N TRP A 217 -3.10 -34.21 9.67
CA TRP A 217 -2.20 -33.50 8.77
C TRP A 217 -1.28 -32.62 9.58
N ASN A 218 -0.04 -32.46 9.12
CA ASN A 218 0.91 -31.51 9.68
C ASN A 218 1.34 -30.53 8.59
N ALA A 219 1.44 -29.26 8.94
CA ALA A 219 1.96 -28.22 8.06
C ALA A 219 3.33 -27.73 8.55
N THR A 220 4.24 -27.47 7.62
CA THR A 220 5.54 -26.87 7.90
C THR A 220 5.64 -25.54 7.16
N ASN A 221 5.92 -24.47 7.89
CA ASN A 221 6.10 -23.13 7.33
C ASN A 221 7.48 -23.02 6.68
N GLY A 222 7.54 -23.01 5.34
CA GLY A 222 8.78 -22.74 4.60
C GLY A 222 8.98 -21.27 4.21
N PHE A 223 8.15 -20.34 4.71
CA PHE A 223 8.29 -18.91 4.47
C PHE A 223 9.16 -18.23 5.53
N THR A 224 9.75 -17.10 5.18
CA THR A 224 10.59 -16.29 6.08
C THR A 224 9.84 -15.57 7.21
N SER A 225 8.52 -15.41 7.08
CA SER A 225 7.66 -14.76 8.07
C SER A 225 6.84 -15.78 8.87
N THR A 226 6.52 -15.43 10.11
CA THR A 226 5.62 -16.24 10.94
C THR A 226 4.22 -16.25 10.34
N MET A 227 3.64 -17.44 10.19
CA MET A 227 2.25 -17.64 9.82
C MET A 227 1.41 -17.60 11.09
N THR A 228 0.62 -16.54 11.27
CA THR A 228 -0.21 -16.37 12.46
C THR A 228 -1.53 -17.12 12.35
N GLU A 229 -2.03 -17.26 11.13
CA GLU A 229 -3.24 -18.01 10.83
C GLU A 229 -2.93 -18.89 9.62
N LEU A 230 -3.24 -20.18 9.69
CA LEU A 230 -3.11 -21.11 8.58
C LEU A 230 -4.38 -21.94 8.45
N ARG A 231 -4.89 -22.01 7.21
CA ARG A 231 -5.99 -22.89 6.82
C ARG A 231 -5.63 -23.60 5.53
N TRP A 232 -5.99 -24.86 5.43
CA TRP A 232 -5.72 -25.71 4.29
C TRP A 232 -6.94 -26.59 3.98
N ARG A 233 -7.24 -26.76 2.70
CA ARG A 233 -8.36 -27.58 2.25
C ARG A 233 -7.88 -28.91 1.71
N ASP A 234 -8.42 -30.02 2.22
CA ASP A 234 -8.09 -31.34 1.68
C ASP A 234 -8.80 -31.64 0.35
N ALA A 235 -8.52 -32.82 -0.22
CA ALA A 235 -9.11 -33.29 -1.47
C ALA A 235 -10.64 -33.46 -1.39
N GLN A 236 -11.17 -33.69 -0.18
CA GLN A 236 -12.60 -33.86 0.09
C GLN A 236 -13.30 -32.52 0.35
N GLY A 237 -12.58 -31.40 0.28
CA GLY A 237 -13.12 -30.07 0.53
C GLY A 237 -13.22 -29.70 2.02
N ARG A 238 -12.67 -30.52 2.93
CA ARG A 238 -12.67 -30.23 4.37
C ARG A 238 -11.55 -29.27 4.71
N TRP A 239 -11.84 -28.37 5.65
CA TRP A 239 -10.88 -27.38 6.12
C TRP A 239 -10.14 -27.87 7.35
N TRP A 240 -8.84 -27.71 7.31
CA TRP A 240 -7.93 -27.99 8.41
C TRP A 240 -7.23 -26.68 8.76
N GLY A 241 -7.06 -26.40 10.05
CA GLY A 241 -6.40 -25.18 10.52
C GLY A 241 -5.30 -25.50 11.51
N CYS A 242 -4.38 -24.57 11.69
CA CYS A 242 -3.41 -24.61 12.77
C CYS A 242 -3.83 -23.60 13.83
N ASP A 243 -3.96 -24.05 15.08
CA ASP A 243 -4.35 -23.17 16.20
C ASP A 243 -3.15 -22.33 16.69
N ASP A 244 -1.94 -22.83 16.50
CA ASP A 244 -0.70 -22.16 16.86
C ASP A 244 -0.09 -21.38 15.69
N ALA A 245 0.55 -20.26 16.00
CA ALA A 245 1.34 -19.52 15.03
C ALA A 245 2.61 -20.33 14.64
N LEU A 246 2.86 -20.48 13.35
CA LEU A 246 4.01 -21.21 12.83
C LEU A 246 5.14 -20.24 12.50
N ALA A 247 6.17 -20.23 13.35
CA ALA A 247 7.42 -19.55 13.05
C ALA A 247 8.08 -20.12 11.77
N PRO A 248 9.00 -19.38 11.13
CA PRO A 248 9.75 -19.89 9.99
C PRO A 248 10.43 -21.23 10.30
N GLY A 249 10.20 -22.24 9.45
CA GLY A 249 10.69 -23.60 9.62
C GLY A 249 9.95 -24.45 10.65
N ALA A 250 8.98 -23.90 11.39
CA ALA A 250 8.22 -24.64 12.39
C ALA A 250 7.18 -25.56 11.74
N ARG A 251 6.91 -26.68 12.42
CA ARG A 251 5.87 -27.65 12.07
C ARG A 251 4.74 -27.59 13.09
N GLY A 252 3.50 -27.58 12.62
CA GLY A 252 2.31 -27.64 13.47
C GLY A 252 1.32 -28.68 12.99
N ALA A 253 0.58 -29.22 13.95
CA ALA A 253 -0.53 -30.11 13.64
C ALA A 253 -1.73 -29.31 13.15
N LEU A 254 -2.38 -29.84 12.11
CA LEU A 254 -3.62 -29.30 11.59
C LEU A 254 -4.80 -30.03 12.22
N THR A 255 -5.72 -29.27 12.78
CA THR A 255 -6.96 -29.76 13.37
C THR A 255 -8.10 -29.57 12.37
N LEU A 256 -8.99 -30.56 12.28
CA LEU A 256 -10.16 -30.46 11.42
C LEU A 256 -11.06 -29.33 11.94
N GLN A 257 -11.26 -28.29 11.13
CA GLN A 257 -12.13 -27.19 11.50
C GLN A 257 -13.57 -27.52 11.12
N ALA A 258 -14.49 -27.18 12.03
CA ALA A 258 -15.90 -27.38 11.76
C ALA A 258 -16.36 -26.49 10.59
N PRO A 259 -17.31 -26.95 9.77
CA PRO A 259 -17.71 -26.29 8.52
C PRO A 259 -18.33 -24.89 8.70
N TYR A 260 -18.63 -24.46 9.93
CA TYR A 260 -19.12 -23.11 10.25
C TYR A 260 -18.00 -22.09 10.45
N PHE A 261 -16.74 -22.53 10.59
CA PHE A 261 -15.60 -21.66 10.85
C PHE A 261 -14.98 -21.19 9.54
N THR A 262 -15.79 -20.57 8.70
CA THR A 262 -15.47 -20.28 7.31
C THR A 262 -15.18 -18.79 7.19
N TRP A 263 -13.97 -18.33 7.51
CA TRP A 263 -13.52 -16.98 7.12
C TRP A 263 -13.35 -16.87 5.58
N MET A 264 -13.61 -17.97 4.86
CA MET A 264 -13.73 -18.06 3.41
C MET A 264 -15.16 -18.33 2.89
N GLU A 265 -16.18 -18.53 3.75
CA GLU A 265 -17.61 -18.39 3.37
C GLU A 265 -18.26 -17.17 4.06
N PRO A 266 -17.50 -16.08 4.21
CA PRO A 266 -17.89 -14.85 3.54
C PRO A 266 -16.79 -14.51 2.55
N ALA A 267 -16.64 -15.34 1.51
CA ALA A 267 -15.79 -15.02 0.35
C ALA A 267 -16.04 -13.56 -0.12
N GLY A 268 -17.26 -13.04 0.04
CA GLY A 268 -17.59 -11.65 -0.21
C GLY A 268 -16.72 -10.63 0.53
N GLU A 269 -16.56 -10.73 1.86
CA GLU A 269 -15.94 -9.64 2.64
C GLU A 269 -14.42 -9.60 2.49
N VAL A 270 -13.74 -10.75 2.58
CA VAL A 270 -12.28 -10.83 2.35
C VAL A 270 -11.95 -10.50 0.90
N LEU A 271 -12.72 -11.00 -0.08
CA LEU A 271 -12.48 -10.64 -1.48
C LEU A 271 -12.84 -9.18 -1.77
N GLN A 272 -13.81 -8.60 -1.07
CA GLN A 272 -14.08 -7.16 -1.13
C GLN A 272 -12.91 -6.36 -0.53
N GLN A 273 -12.33 -6.79 0.58
CA GLN A 273 -11.14 -6.18 1.15
C GLN A 273 -9.94 -6.31 0.21
N VAL A 274 -9.71 -7.48 -0.38
CA VAL A 274 -8.69 -7.70 -1.42
C VAL A 274 -8.95 -6.79 -2.62
N ARG A 275 -10.21 -6.62 -3.04
CA ARG A 275 -10.56 -5.70 -4.12
C ARG A 275 -10.28 -4.25 -3.76
N ALA A 276 -10.56 -3.85 -2.53
CA ALA A 276 -10.31 -2.51 -2.02
C ALA A 276 -8.81 -2.21 -1.89
N ASP A 277 -8.03 -3.17 -1.40
CA ASP A 277 -6.60 -3.01 -1.14
C ASP A 277 -5.76 -3.22 -2.41
N ALA A 278 -6.10 -4.18 -3.27
CA ALA A 278 -5.25 -4.63 -4.37
C ALA A 278 -5.94 -4.69 -5.74
N GLY A 279 -7.20 -4.28 -5.84
CA GLY A 279 -7.92 -4.20 -7.09
C GLY A 279 -8.60 -5.49 -7.54
N ALA A 280 -9.28 -5.41 -8.68
CA ALA A 280 -10.09 -6.50 -9.20
C ALA A 280 -9.23 -7.68 -9.70
N ALA A 281 -8.00 -7.43 -10.17
CA ALA A 281 -7.07 -8.47 -10.59
C ALA A 281 -6.67 -9.38 -9.42
N ALA A 282 -6.26 -8.79 -8.28
CA ALA A 282 -5.93 -9.53 -7.07
C ALA A 282 -7.13 -10.35 -6.58
N MET A 283 -8.32 -9.73 -6.53
CA MET A 283 -9.55 -10.41 -6.12
C MET A 283 -9.83 -11.66 -6.97
N ARG A 284 -9.71 -11.56 -8.30
CA ARG A 284 -9.91 -12.71 -9.21
C ARG A 284 -8.85 -13.78 -9.01
N ALA A 285 -7.58 -13.40 -8.83
CA ALA A 285 -6.51 -14.35 -8.59
C ALA A 285 -6.71 -15.10 -7.27
N CYS A 286 -7.07 -14.38 -6.20
CA CYS A 286 -7.39 -14.98 -4.91
C CYS A 286 -8.60 -15.93 -5.00
N ALA A 287 -9.68 -15.51 -5.67
CA ALA A 287 -10.86 -16.35 -5.87
C ALA A 287 -10.52 -17.63 -6.67
N ALA A 288 -9.71 -17.52 -7.72
CA ALA A 288 -9.26 -18.66 -8.51
C ALA A 288 -8.36 -19.61 -7.71
N ALA A 289 -7.45 -19.08 -6.90
CA ALA A 289 -6.59 -19.88 -6.03
C ALA A 289 -7.39 -20.61 -4.95
N ALA A 290 -8.31 -19.91 -4.28
CA ALA A 290 -9.17 -20.46 -3.25
C ALA A 290 -10.10 -21.58 -3.76
N ALA A 291 -10.50 -21.52 -5.04
CA ALA A 291 -11.35 -22.53 -5.66
C ALA A 291 -10.63 -23.86 -5.94
N ARG A 292 -9.28 -23.91 -5.94
CA ARG A 292 -8.50 -25.10 -6.29
C ARG A 292 -8.40 -26.12 -5.16
N ALA A 293 -8.38 -27.42 -5.49
CA ALA A 293 -8.10 -28.46 -4.50
C ALA A 293 -6.73 -28.19 -3.84
N TYR A 294 -6.61 -28.50 -2.55
CA TYR A 294 -5.39 -28.22 -1.78
C TYR A 294 -5.04 -26.73 -1.63
N ALA A 295 -6.02 -25.84 -1.80
CA ALA A 295 -5.87 -24.43 -1.48
C ALA A 295 -5.55 -24.25 0.01
N ALA A 296 -4.59 -23.37 0.28
CA ALA A 296 -4.26 -22.89 1.60
C ALA A 296 -4.35 -21.37 1.63
N SER A 297 -4.79 -20.84 2.77
CA SER A 297 -4.72 -19.41 3.08
C SER A 297 -3.99 -19.21 4.38
N ALA A 298 -3.19 -18.14 4.45
CA ALA A 298 -2.48 -17.79 5.64
C ALA A 298 -2.29 -16.28 5.80
N MET A 299 -2.17 -15.85 7.05
CA MET A 299 -1.75 -14.49 7.37
C MET A 299 -0.29 -14.53 7.83
N LEU A 300 0.56 -13.76 7.17
CA LEU A 300 1.96 -13.58 7.57
C LEU A 300 2.09 -12.28 8.38
N SER A 301 2.86 -12.34 9.46
CA SER A 301 3.16 -11.16 10.30
C SER A 301 4.17 -10.19 9.67
N GLY A 302 4.60 -10.45 8.43
CA GLY A 302 5.61 -9.70 7.71
C GLY A 302 5.35 -9.68 6.21
N ALA A 303 6.14 -8.88 5.50
CA ALA A 303 6.13 -8.83 4.05
C ALA A 303 6.67 -10.13 3.46
N LEU A 304 6.00 -10.69 2.46
CA LEU A 304 6.48 -11.88 1.73
C LEU A 304 7.68 -11.53 0.85
N THR A 305 7.64 -10.36 0.23
CA THR A 305 8.70 -9.83 -0.64
C THR A 305 9.08 -8.43 -0.18
N PRO A 306 10.30 -7.94 -0.52
CA PRO A 306 10.66 -6.55 -0.26
C PRO A 306 9.57 -5.59 -0.76
N LEU A 307 9.22 -4.62 0.06
CA LEU A 307 8.14 -3.68 -0.27
C LEU A 307 8.60 -2.75 -1.38
N PRO A 308 7.86 -2.66 -2.50
CA PRO A 308 8.21 -1.78 -3.60
C PRO A 308 8.00 -0.31 -3.21
N GLY A 309 8.67 0.59 -3.93
CA GLY A 309 8.60 2.02 -3.67
C GLY A 309 9.83 2.58 -2.95
N PRO A 310 9.81 3.88 -2.62
CA PRO A 310 10.89 4.52 -1.89
C PRO A 310 10.97 4.00 -0.45
N THR A 311 12.16 4.09 0.15
CA THR A 311 12.35 3.80 1.57
C THR A 311 11.48 4.71 2.42
N ALA A 312 10.74 4.12 3.35
CA ALA A 312 9.82 4.82 4.23
C ALA A 312 9.77 4.13 5.60
N GLU A 313 9.43 4.89 6.63
CA GLU A 313 9.15 4.38 7.97
C GLU A 313 7.74 3.78 8.00
N ASP A 314 7.65 2.48 8.32
CA ASP A 314 6.38 1.79 8.42
C ASP A 314 5.65 2.23 9.69
N ALA A 315 4.52 2.89 9.53
CA ALA A 315 3.68 3.37 10.63
C ALA A 315 2.96 2.23 11.36
N GLN A 316 2.82 1.08 10.70
CA GLN A 316 2.29 -0.16 11.26
C GLN A 316 3.05 -1.37 10.69
N PRO A 317 3.11 -2.50 11.41
CA PRO A 317 3.68 -3.73 10.89
C PRO A 317 2.97 -4.15 9.61
N VAL A 318 3.76 -4.51 8.59
CA VAL A 318 3.22 -5.00 7.33
C VAL A 318 2.72 -6.41 7.50
N THR A 319 1.49 -6.67 7.07
CA THR A 319 0.91 -8.00 7.02
C THR A 319 0.74 -8.47 5.59
N THR A 320 0.84 -9.78 5.38
CA THR A 320 0.61 -10.39 4.07
C THR A 320 -0.49 -11.44 4.14
N LEU A 321 -1.55 -11.24 3.34
CA LEU A 321 -2.50 -12.31 3.04
C LEU A 321 -1.91 -13.21 1.96
N LEU A 322 -1.57 -14.44 2.33
CA LEU A 322 -1.01 -15.45 1.44
C LEU A 322 -2.10 -16.43 1.02
N LEU A 323 -2.23 -16.68 -0.28
CA LEU A 323 -2.97 -17.80 -0.84
C LEU A 323 -2.02 -18.67 -1.64
N THR A 324 -2.11 -19.97 -1.46
CA THR A 324 -1.23 -20.91 -2.16
C THR A 324 -1.95 -22.22 -2.41
N ILE A 325 -1.41 -23.02 -3.33
CA ILE A 325 -1.81 -24.43 -3.48
C ILE A 325 -0.71 -25.27 -2.86
N ALA A 326 -1.07 -26.09 -1.88
CA ALA A 326 -0.14 -26.93 -1.12
C ALA A 326 -0.64 -28.38 -1.16
N PRO A 327 -0.41 -29.11 -2.27
CA PRO A 327 -0.74 -30.53 -2.29
C PRO A 327 0.10 -31.26 -1.23
N PRO A 328 -0.43 -32.33 -0.62
CA PRO A 328 0.33 -33.07 0.37
C PRO A 328 1.51 -33.79 -0.28
N GLU A 329 2.66 -33.75 0.39
CA GLU A 329 3.85 -34.56 0.05
C GLU A 329 3.73 -36.00 0.60
#